data_AF-A0A6B1AVU0-F1
#
_entry.id   AF-A0A6B1AVU0-F1
#
_cell.length_a   1.000
_cell.length_b   1.000
_cell.length_c   1.000
_cell.angle_alpha   90.00
_cell.angle_beta   90.00
_cell.angle_gamma   90.00
#
_symmetry.space_group_name_H-M   'P 1'
#
loop_
_entity.id
_entity.type
_entity.pdbx_description
1 polymer ?
#
loop_
_entity_poly.entity_id
_entity_poly.type
_entity_poly.pdbx_seq_one_letter_code
_entity_poly.pdbx_strand_id
1 'polypeptide(L)'
;MSSLWTPAGEHPVDRPSTSDPGDAAEPAHDDSLDDEIAAALPEGMSLDDLSPEERARAEEMVKEMANARERLISTPAATIVANHAMGLYELAALHLSAQTPNFAEATVAIDALNAIVTGLAGRLGDDEEAVKQALDQIRMAFVQLKGNTAAS
;
A
#
# COMPACT_ATOMS: atom_id res chain seq x y z
N MET A 1 -6.26 7.90 4.75
CA MET A 1 -5.30 7.57 5.83
C MET A 1 -5.23 6.05 5.88
N SER A 2 -4.46 5.43 4.99
CA SER A 2 -4.29 3.97 4.98
C SER A 2 -3.08 3.62 5.84
N SER A 3 -3.33 3.15 7.06
CA SER A 3 -2.31 2.57 7.92
C SER A 3 -2.03 1.14 7.45
N LEU A 4 -0.77 0.85 7.12
CA LEU A 4 -0.27 -0.52 6.95
C LEU A 4 -0.40 -1.23 8.30
N TRP A 5 -1.25 -2.25 8.39
CA TRP A 5 -1.35 -3.07 9.57
C TRP A 5 -0.16 -4.05 9.60
N THR A 6 0.80 -3.82 10.51
CA THR A 6 1.85 -4.79 10.85
C THR A 6 1.52 -5.42 12.21
N PRO A 7 1.48 -6.77 12.34
CA PRO A 7 1.21 -7.43 13.61
C PRO A 7 2.19 -7.07 14.76
N ALA A 8 3.35 -6.49 14.45
CA ALA A 8 4.45 -6.26 15.40
C ALA A 8 4.78 -4.78 15.71
N GLY A 9 3.93 -3.82 15.34
CA GLY A 9 4.15 -2.40 15.64
C GLY A 9 5.16 -1.70 14.71
N GLU A 10 5.14 -0.36 14.72
CA GLU A 10 5.95 0.49 13.85
C GLU A 10 7.46 0.34 14.19
N HIS A 11 8.26 -0.11 13.22
CA HIS A 11 9.72 -0.04 13.32
C HIS A 11 10.20 1.40 13.02
N PRO A 12 10.92 2.07 13.94
CA PRO A 12 11.54 3.35 13.66
C PRO A 12 12.60 3.19 12.56
N VAL A 13 12.60 4.10 11.58
CA VAL A 13 13.64 4.18 10.57
C VAL A 13 14.72 5.12 11.09
N ASP A 14 15.89 4.58 11.45
CA ASP A 14 17.05 5.40 11.78
C ASP A 14 17.54 6.11 10.52
N ARG A 15 17.52 7.45 10.53
CA ARG A 15 18.18 8.25 9.49
C ARG A 15 19.69 8.21 9.75
N PRO A 16 20.53 7.80 8.78
CA PRO A 16 21.96 7.85 8.96
C PRO A 16 22.45 9.29 9.14
N SER A 17 23.29 9.48 10.15
CA SER A 17 23.95 10.74 10.48
C SER A 17 24.84 11.24 9.34
N THR A 18 24.73 12.54 9.06
CA THR A 18 25.57 13.31 8.15
C THR A 18 27.06 13.14 8.47
N SER A 19 27.85 12.76 7.45
CA SER A 19 29.33 12.77 7.47
C SER A 19 29.85 13.76 6.42
N ASP A 20 30.96 14.42 6.76
CA ASP A 20 31.59 15.62 6.16
C ASP A 20 31.85 15.63 4.63
N PRO A 21 32.00 16.83 4.02
CA PRO A 21 32.16 17.01 2.58
C PRO A 21 33.63 16.88 2.17
N GLY A 22 33.95 15.84 1.40
CA GLY A 22 35.26 15.66 0.80
C GLY A 22 35.13 14.88 -0.50
N ASP A 23 35.54 15.54 -1.58
CA ASP A 23 35.69 15.03 -2.96
C ASP A 23 34.45 15.18 -3.87
N ALA A 24 34.33 16.37 -4.46
CA ALA A 24 33.41 16.65 -5.56
C ALA A 24 33.97 16.02 -6.84
N ALA A 25 33.76 14.71 -7.01
CA ALA A 25 33.69 14.13 -8.33
C ALA A 25 32.45 14.71 -9.03
N GLU A 26 32.60 15.24 -10.24
CA GLU A 26 31.47 15.61 -11.09
C GLU A 26 30.50 14.41 -11.16
N PRO A 27 29.21 14.59 -10.85
CA PRO A 27 28.27 13.48 -10.89
C PRO A 27 28.22 12.99 -12.32
N ALA A 28 28.51 11.69 -12.52
CA ALA A 28 28.21 11.04 -13.78
C ALA A 28 26.71 11.27 -14.05
N HIS A 29 26.40 11.95 -15.16
CA HIS A 29 25.04 12.07 -15.64
C HIS A 29 24.52 10.64 -15.87
N ASP A 30 23.55 10.25 -15.05
CA ASP A 30 22.82 9.00 -15.26
C ASP A 30 21.75 9.28 -16.31
N ASP A 31 22.08 9.04 -17.57
CA ASP A 31 21.16 9.22 -18.70
C ASP A 31 19.81 8.50 -18.48
N SER A 32 19.80 7.42 -17.67
CA SER A 32 18.56 6.71 -17.32
C SER A 32 17.66 7.47 -16.33
N LEU A 33 18.24 8.26 -15.44
CA LEU A 33 17.50 9.10 -14.49
C LEU A 33 16.90 10.31 -15.20
N ASP A 34 17.64 10.91 -16.13
CA ASP A 34 17.15 12.05 -16.93
C ASP A 34 15.94 11.64 -17.80
N ASP A 35 15.98 10.44 -18.38
CA ASP A 35 14.85 9.84 -19.11
C ASP A 35 13.63 9.59 -18.20
N GLU A 36 13.84 9.05 -17.00
CA GLU A 36 12.77 8.80 -16.03
C GLU A 36 12.12 10.09 -15.52
N ILE A 37 12.92 11.14 -15.31
CA ILE A 37 12.40 12.46 -14.94
C ILE A 37 11.62 13.06 -16.09
N ALA A 38 12.16 13.03 -17.31
CA ALA A 38 11.47 13.52 -18.50
C ALA A 38 10.12 12.82 -18.71
N ALA A 39 10.03 11.52 -18.43
CA ALA A 39 8.78 10.75 -18.49
C ALA A 39 7.76 11.13 -17.41
N ALA A 40 8.20 11.69 -16.28
CA ALA A 40 7.34 12.13 -15.18
C ALA A 40 6.84 13.58 -15.35
N LEU A 41 7.37 14.34 -16.33
CA LEU A 41 6.98 15.72 -16.60
C LEU A 41 5.67 15.80 -17.41
N PRO A 42 4.91 16.92 -17.29
CA PRO A 42 3.76 17.18 -18.14
C PRO A 42 4.13 17.24 -19.63
N GLU A 43 3.19 16.85 -20.51
CA GLU A 43 3.40 16.94 -21.95
C GLU A 43 3.79 18.35 -22.39
N GLY A 44 4.89 18.45 -23.16
CA GLY A 44 5.40 19.72 -23.68
C GLY A 44 6.41 20.45 -22.78
N MET A 45 6.74 19.90 -21.62
CA MET A 45 7.83 20.36 -20.76
C MET A 45 9.05 19.43 -20.91
N SER A 46 10.22 20.01 -21.20
CA SER A 46 11.47 19.26 -21.26
C SER A 46 12.28 19.42 -19.96
N LEU A 47 13.23 18.52 -19.74
CA LEU A 47 14.14 18.60 -18.58
C LEU A 47 14.94 19.92 -18.58
N ASP A 48 15.27 20.44 -19.76
CA ASP A 48 16.00 21.70 -19.95
C ASP A 48 15.16 22.94 -19.59
N ASP A 49 13.82 22.82 -19.55
CA ASP A 49 12.92 23.89 -19.17
C ASP A 49 12.79 24.06 -17.64
N LEU A 50 13.33 23.12 -16.86
CA LEU A 50 13.29 23.15 -15.39
C LEU A 50 14.37 24.04 -14.81
N SER A 51 14.03 24.82 -13.79
CA SER A 51 15.06 25.46 -12.96
C SER A 51 15.88 24.40 -12.20
N PRO A 52 17.11 24.72 -11.75
CA PRO A 52 17.94 23.78 -11.00
C PRO A 52 17.25 23.21 -9.75
N GLU A 53 16.44 24.03 -9.06
CA GLU A 53 15.67 23.58 -7.88
C GLU A 53 14.49 22.67 -8.25
N GLU A 54 13.87 22.87 -9.41
CA GLU A 54 12.80 22.01 -9.91
C GLU A 54 13.36 20.68 -10.40
N ARG A 55 14.51 20.70 -11.08
CA ARG A 55 15.24 19.49 -11.48
C ARG A 55 15.64 18.65 -10.28
N ALA A 56 16.22 19.27 -9.25
CA ALA A 56 16.60 18.57 -8.02
C ALA A 56 15.39 17.92 -7.31
N ARG A 57 14.24 18.61 -7.26
CA ARG A 57 13.00 18.04 -6.70
C ARG A 57 12.46 16.88 -7.55
N ALA A 58 12.53 16.99 -8.87
CA ALA A 58 12.08 15.94 -9.76
C ALA A 58 12.98 14.69 -9.64
N GLU A 59 14.30 14.88 -9.56
CA GLU A 59 15.27 13.82 -9.27
C GLU A 59 14.97 13.10 -7.95
N GLU A 60 14.70 13.86 -6.87
CA GLU A 60 14.38 13.28 -5.56
C GLU A 60 13.10 12.43 -5.63
N MET A 61 12.05 12.96 -6.25
CA MET A 61 10.78 12.24 -6.41
C MET A 61 10.95 10.95 -7.22
N VAL A 62 11.70 10.98 -8.32
CA VAL A 62 11.99 9.78 -9.13
C VAL A 62 12.77 8.74 -8.33
N LYS A 63 13.81 9.17 -7.59
CA LYS A 63 14.56 8.29 -6.69
C LYS A 63 13.67 7.67 -5.61
N GLU A 64 12.77 8.43 -5.00
CA GLU A 64 11.81 7.91 -4.02
C GLU A 64 10.87 6.86 -4.63
N MET A 65 10.34 7.12 -5.83
CA MET A 65 9.49 6.17 -6.57
C MET A 65 10.25 4.88 -6.92
N ALA A 66 11.50 4.99 -7.39
CA ALA A 66 12.35 3.86 -7.71
C ALA A 66 12.63 3.00 -6.46
N ASN A 67 13.01 3.64 -5.34
CA ASN A 67 13.21 2.99 -4.05
C ASN A 67 11.92 2.32 -3.53
N ALA A 68 10.75 2.92 -3.76
CA ALA A 68 9.47 2.30 -3.41
C ALA A 68 9.20 1.05 -4.26
N ARG A 69 9.45 1.11 -5.58
CA ARG A 69 9.31 -0.04 -6.49
C ARG A 69 10.26 -1.18 -6.10
N GLU A 70 11.51 -0.88 -5.78
CA GLU A 70 12.49 -1.89 -5.38
C GLU A 70 12.06 -2.61 -4.09
N ARG A 71 11.57 -1.85 -3.10
CA ARG A 71 10.98 -2.41 -1.88
C ARG A 71 9.77 -3.31 -2.16
N LEU A 72 8.91 -2.93 -3.11
CA LEU A 72 7.75 -3.74 -3.50
C LEU A 72 8.16 -5.06 -4.15
N ILE A 73 9.15 -5.04 -5.05
CA ILE A 73 9.62 -6.25 -5.75
C ILE A 73 10.42 -7.18 -4.83
N SER A 74 11.10 -6.63 -3.82
CA SER A 74 11.82 -7.44 -2.82
C SER A 74 10.92 -8.04 -1.75
N THR A 75 9.68 -7.54 -1.58
CA THR A 75 8.71 -8.10 -0.64
C THR A 75 7.99 -9.30 -1.26
N PRO A 76 7.86 -10.45 -0.57
CA PRO A 76 7.06 -11.56 -1.07
C PRO A 76 5.64 -11.12 -1.42
N ALA A 77 5.20 -11.45 -2.64
CA ALA A 77 3.87 -11.06 -3.11
C ALA A 77 2.75 -11.56 -2.19
N ALA A 78 2.93 -12.72 -1.56
CA ALA A 78 2.00 -13.28 -0.58
C ALA A 78 1.76 -12.32 0.60
N THR A 79 2.80 -11.71 1.15
CA THR A 79 2.71 -10.72 2.26
C THR A 79 1.94 -9.48 1.83
N ILE A 80 2.22 -8.95 0.63
CA ILE A 80 1.52 -7.78 0.10
C ILE A 80 0.03 -8.09 -0.13
N VAL A 81 -0.27 -9.25 -0.71
CA VAL A 81 -1.66 -9.70 -0.94
C VAL A 81 -2.39 -9.95 0.38
N ALA A 82 -1.76 -10.54 1.38
CA ALA A 82 -2.33 -10.72 2.71
C ALA A 82 -2.66 -9.37 3.37
N ASN A 83 -1.76 -8.38 3.26
CA ASN A 83 -2.03 -7.02 3.72
C ASN A 83 -3.23 -6.38 2.98
N HIS A 84 -3.35 -6.56 1.66
CA HIS A 84 -4.53 -6.11 0.93
C HIS A 84 -5.82 -6.83 1.35
N ALA A 85 -5.74 -8.12 1.68
CA ALA A 85 -6.86 -8.87 2.22
C ALA A 85 -7.35 -8.29 3.55
N MET A 86 -6.42 -7.90 4.44
CA MET A 86 -6.77 -7.20 5.67
C MET A 86 -7.41 -5.82 5.39
N GLY A 87 -6.96 -5.09 4.36
CA GLY A 87 -7.62 -3.86 3.92
C GLY A 87 -9.08 -4.07 3.48
N LEU A 88 -9.41 -5.20 2.85
CA LEU A 88 -10.79 -5.56 2.51
C LEU A 88 -11.64 -5.88 3.74
N TYR A 89 -11.04 -6.54 4.75
CA TYR A 89 -11.68 -6.72 6.05
C TYR A 89 -12.03 -5.37 6.70
N GLU A 90 -11.09 -4.44 6.74
CA GLU A 90 -11.31 -3.10 7.31
C GLU A 90 -12.39 -2.32 6.55
N LEU A 91 -12.38 -2.40 5.22
CA LEU A 91 -13.40 -1.77 4.38
C LEU A 91 -14.80 -2.32 4.69
N ALA A 92 -14.95 -3.64 4.81
CA ALA A 92 -16.19 -4.26 5.22
C ALA A 92 -16.63 -3.81 6.63
N ALA A 93 -15.69 -3.78 7.58
CA ALA A 93 -15.96 -3.35 8.95
C ALA A 93 -16.41 -1.88 9.01
N LEU A 94 -15.81 -0.99 8.24
CA LEU A 94 -16.22 0.42 8.13
C LEU A 94 -17.68 0.53 7.66
N HIS A 95 -18.06 -0.18 6.59
CA HIS A 95 -19.44 -0.17 6.10
C HIS A 95 -20.46 -0.76 7.08
N LEU A 96 -20.08 -1.79 7.85
CA LEU A 96 -20.94 -2.38 8.88
C LEU A 96 -21.06 -1.52 10.14
N SER A 97 -20.01 -0.77 10.48
CA SER A 97 -19.95 0.10 11.67
C SER A 97 -20.58 1.48 11.47
N ALA A 98 -21.01 1.81 10.26
CA ALA A 98 -21.67 3.06 9.95
C ALA A 98 -22.97 3.25 10.76
N GLN A 99 -23.37 4.53 10.97
CA GLN A 99 -24.58 4.88 11.74
C GLN A 99 -25.84 4.17 11.22
N THR A 100 -25.90 3.96 9.90
CA THR A 100 -26.78 2.96 9.27
C THR A 100 -25.89 1.97 8.53
N PRO A 101 -25.83 0.70 8.96
CA PRO A 101 -24.97 -0.30 8.32
C PRO A 101 -25.29 -0.45 6.84
N ASN A 102 -24.27 -0.33 5.98
CA ASN A 102 -24.41 -0.55 4.55
C ASN A 102 -24.02 -1.98 4.19
N PHE A 103 -24.99 -2.88 4.25
CA PHE A 103 -24.78 -4.30 3.96
C PHE A 103 -24.39 -4.57 2.51
N ALA A 104 -24.86 -3.78 1.55
CA ALA A 104 -24.55 -4.00 0.14
C ALA A 104 -23.06 -3.75 -0.15
N GLU A 105 -22.53 -2.62 0.32
CA GLU A 105 -21.10 -2.30 0.17
C GLU A 105 -20.21 -3.23 1.02
N ALA A 106 -20.65 -3.58 2.24
CA ALA A 106 -19.95 -4.58 3.04
C ALA A 106 -19.86 -5.94 2.33
N THR A 107 -20.91 -6.37 1.62
CA THR A 107 -20.90 -7.61 0.84
C THR A 107 -19.83 -7.59 -0.25
N VAL A 108 -19.65 -6.48 -0.99
CA VAL A 108 -18.61 -6.37 -2.02
C VAL A 108 -17.22 -6.65 -1.43
N ALA A 109 -16.90 -6.02 -0.30
CA ALA A 109 -15.62 -6.21 0.37
C ALA A 109 -15.43 -7.63 0.95
N ILE A 110 -16.49 -8.19 1.56
CA ILE A 110 -16.46 -9.57 2.11
C ILE A 110 -16.28 -10.61 0.99
N ASP A 111 -16.94 -10.42 -0.16
CA ASP A 111 -16.84 -11.33 -1.30
C ASP A 111 -15.45 -11.26 -1.95
N ALA A 112 -14.88 -10.06 -2.07
CA ALA A 112 -13.51 -9.88 -2.53
C ALA A 112 -12.49 -10.57 -1.59
N LEU A 113 -12.65 -10.39 -0.27
CA LEU A 113 -11.81 -11.07 0.73
C LEU A 113 -11.94 -12.60 0.62
N ASN A 114 -13.16 -13.11 0.48
CA ASN A 114 -13.41 -14.53 0.28
C ASN A 114 -12.78 -15.08 -0.99
N ALA A 115 -12.85 -14.33 -2.10
CA ALA A 115 -12.23 -14.72 -3.36
C ALA A 115 -10.71 -14.88 -3.22
N ILE A 116 -10.05 -13.98 -2.47
CA ILE A 116 -8.62 -14.07 -2.15
C ILE A 116 -8.35 -15.32 -1.31
N VAL A 117 -9.04 -15.49 -0.18
CA VAL A 117 -8.81 -16.62 0.75
C VAL A 117 -9.02 -17.98 0.06
N THR A 118 -10.09 -18.10 -0.73
CA THR A 118 -10.42 -19.35 -1.41
C THR A 118 -9.50 -19.59 -2.62
N GLY A 119 -9.25 -18.56 -3.42
CA GLY A 119 -8.45 -18.66 -4.64
C GLY A 119 -6.96 -18.84 -4.39
N LEU A 120 -6.46 -18.42 -3.21
CA LEU A 120 -5.04 -18.49 -2.83
C LEU A 120 -4.79 -19.41 -1.63
N ALA A 121 -5.65 -20.39 -1.38
CA ALA A 121 -5.45 -21.37 -0.31
C ALA A 121 -4.06 -22.05 -0.41
N GLY A 122 -3.32 -22.07 0.70
CA GLY A 122 -1.95 -22.57 0.80
C GLY A 122 -0.88 -21.65 0.18
N ARG A 123 -1.23 -20.42 -0.23
CA ARG A 123 -0.34 -19.49 -0.96
C ARG A 123 -0.27 -18.09 -0.34
N LEU A 124 -0.89 -17.86 0.80
CA LEU A 124 -0.87 -16.55 1.49
C LEU A 124 0.29 -16.41 2.50
N GLY A 125 1.16 -17.43 2.59
CA GLY A 125 2.32 -17.40 3.48
C GLY A 125 1.92 -17.48 4.95
N ASP A 126 2.72 -16.86 5.82
CA ASP A 126 2.57 -16.96 7.27
C ASP A 126 1.26 -16.33 7.79
N ASP A 127 0.68 -15.39 7.05
CA ASP A 127 -0.54 -14.66 7.42
C ASP A 127 -1.84 -15.39 7.03
N GLU A 128 -1.76 -16.53 6.34
CA GLU A 128 -2.94 -17.21 5.77
C GLU A 128 -4.03 -17.51 6.80
N GLU A 129 -3.65 -18.05 7.96
CA GLU A 129 -4.60 -18.39 9.02
C GLU A 129 -5.21 -17.13 9.65
N ALA A 130 -4.43 -16.05 9.77
CA ALA A 130 -4.95 -14.78 10.27
C ALA A 130 -5.99 -14.19 9.32
N VAL A 131 -5.73 -14.20 8.00
CA VAL A 131 -6.67 -13.71 6.98
C VAL A 131 -7.95 -14.55 6.95
N LYS A 132 -7.86 -15.89 7.06
CA LYS A 132 -9.03 -16.77 7.17
C LYS A 132 -9.89 -16.43 8.39
N GLN A 133 -9.25 -16.26 9.55
CA GLN A 133 -9.95 -15.90 10.78
C GLN A 133 -10.62 -14.53 10.68
N ALA A 134 -9.98 -13.56 10.02
CA ALA A 134 -10.57 -12.24 9.78
C ALA A 134 -11.83 -12.33 8.90
N LEU A 135 -11.81 -13.16 7.84
CA LEU A 135 -12.98 -13.42 7.00
C LEU A 135 -14.14 -14.04 7.79
N ASP A 136 -13.85 -15.01 8.66
CA ASP A 136 -14.87 -15.65 9.49
C ASP A 136 -15.48 -14.65 10.49
N GLN A 137 -14.64 -13.82 11.12
CA GLN A 137 -15.08 -12.78 12.05
C GLN A 137 -16.01 -11.76 11.39
N ILE A 138 -15.65 -11.24 10.21
CA ILE A 138 -16.47 -10.21 9.55
C ILE A 138 -17.80 -10.77 9.05
N ARG A 139 -17.83 -12.04 8.62
CA ARG A 139 -19.08 -12.73 8.24
C ARG A 139 -20.01 -12.91 9.43
N MET A 140 -19.47 -13.29 10.60
CA MET A 140 -20.26 -13.38 11.82
C MET A 140 -20.84 -12.01 12.21
N ALA A 141 -20.02 -10.95 12.17
CA ALA A 141 -20.47 -9.59 12.46
C ALA A 141 -21.60 -9.14 11.51
N PHE A 142 -21.47 -9.41 10.20
CA PHE A 142 -22.50 -9.13 9.21
C PHE A 142 -23.84 -9.79 9.56
N VAL A 143 -23.83 -11.10 9.88
CA VAL A 143 -25.05 -11.85 10.20
C VAL A 143 -25.70 -11.35 11.49
N GLN A 144 -24.90 -11.10 12.53
CA GLN A 144 -25.39 -10.58 13.81
C GLN A 144 -26.06 -9.21 13.64
N LEU A 145 -25.41 -8.29 12.92
CA LEU A 145 -25.97 -6.96 12.65
C LEU A 145 -27.25 -7.03 11.84
N LYS A 146 -27.29 -7.85 10.79
CA LYS A 146 -28.47 -8.03 9.95
C LYS A 146 -29.66 -8.58 10.74
N GLY A 147 -29.40 -9.51 11.67
CA GLY A 147 -30.42 -10.03 12.60
C GLY A 147 -30.97 -8.94 13.53
N ASN A 148 -30.09 -8.10 14.09
CA ASN A 148 -30.49 -7.01 14.99
C ASN A 148 -31.31 -5.92 14.27
N THR A 149 -30.93 -5.56 13.04
CA THR A 149 -31.69 -4.59 12.22
C THR A 149 -33.05 -5.13 11.81
N ALA A 150 -33.18 -6.43 11.55
CA ALA A 150 -34.47 -7.05 11.21
C ALA A 150 -35.42 -7.20 12.41
N ALA A 151 -34.89 -7.16 13.64
CA ALA A 151 -35.65 -7.28 14.89
C ALA A 151 -36.07 -5.92 15.49
N SER A 152 -35.58 -4.80 14.94
CA SER A 152 -35.88 -3.42 15.37
C SER A 152 -36.98 -2.80 14.51
#